data_AF-A0A356K8F9-F1
#
_entry.id   AF-A0A356K8F9-F1
#
_cell.length_a   1.000
_cell.length_b   1.000
_cell.length_c   1.000
_cell.angle_alpha   90.00
_cell.angle_beta   90.00
_cell.angle_gamma   90.00
#
_symmetry.space_group_name_H-M   'P 1'
#
loop_
_entity.id
_entity.type
_entity.pdbx_description
1 polymer ?
#
loop_
_entity_poly.entity_id
_entity_poly.type
_entity_poly.pdbx_seq_one_letter_code
_entity_poly.pdbx_strand_id
1 'polypeptide(L)' 'MGSQLKQRIEDATKNAMRARERQQLGALRLINAALKQVEVDERKVLGDTDVLS' A
#
# COMPACT_ATOMS: atom_id res chain seq x y z
N MET A 1 -1.39 -16.17 2.42
CA MET A 1 -2.32 -15.45 1.50
C MET A 1 -2.06 -13.97 1.69
N GLY A 2 -1.87 -13.20 0.62
CA GLY A 2 -1.56 -11.77 0.73
C GLY A 2 -2.77 -10.93 1.15
N SER A 3 -2.52 -9.75 1.73
CA SER A 3 -3.54 -8.78 2.16
C SER A 3 -4.43 -8.26 1.02
N GLN A 4 -5.75 -8.31 1.21
CA GLN A 4 -6.72 -7.68 0.29
C GLN A 4 -6.69 -6.14 0.40
N LEU A 5 -6.40 -5.61 1.58
CA LEU A 5 -6.23 -4.16 1.78
C LEU A 5 -5.04 -3.63 1.00
N LYS A 6 -3.90 -4.34 1.03
CA LYS A 6 -2.73 -3.99 0.22
C LYS A 6 -3.06 -3.96 -1.27
N GLN A 7 -3.79 -4.97 -1.77
CA GLN A 7 -4.25 -4.98 -3.17
C GLN A 7 -5.12 -3.76 -3.51
N ARG A 8 -6.05 -3.38 -2.62
CA ARG A 8 -6.87 -2.17 -2.82
C ARG A 8 -6.04 -0.89 -2.87
N ILE A 9 -5.01 -0.77 -2.03
CA ILE A 9 -4.10 0.37 -2.03
C ILE A 9 -3.30 0.43 -3.33
N GLU A 10 -2.82 -0.70 -3.84
CA GLU A 10 -2.12 -0.79 -5.13
C GLU A 10 -3.02 -0.37 -6.29
N ASP A 11 -4.27 -0.83 -6.32
CA ASP A 11 -5.23 -0.45 -7.37
C ASP A 11 -5.65 1.02 -7.27
N ALA A 12 -5.85 1.55 -6.06
CA ALA A 12 -6.06 2.97 -5.82
C ALA A 12 -4.87 3.80 -6.32
N THR A 13 -3.64 3.30 -6.16
CA THR A 13 -2.43 3.96 -6.65
C THR A 13 -2.45 4.07 -8.18
N LYS A 14 -2.79 2.97 -8.88
CA LYS A 14 -2.92 2.97 -10.34
C LYS A 14 -4.02 3.92 -10.80
N ASN A 15 -5.14 3.97 -10.09
CA ASN A 15 -6.26 4.87 -10.42
C ASN A 15 -5.87 6.35 -10.23
N ALA A 16 -5.25 6.71 -9.11
CA ALA A 16 -4.75 8.06 -8.86
C ALA A 16 -3.70 8.49 -9.90
N MET A 17 -2.85 7.57 -10.37
CA MET A 17 -1.92 7.83 -11.47
C MET A 17 -2.66 8.18 -12.77
N ARG A 18 -3.68 7.41 -13.15
CA ARG A 18 -4.48 7.63 -14.36
C ARG A 18 -5.28 8.94 -14.28
N ALA A 19 -5.87 9.23 -13.13
CA ALA A 19 -6.64 10.44 -12.86
C ALA A 19 -5.75 11.69 -12.66
N ARG A 20 -4.43 11.53 -12.56
CA ARG A 20 -3.44 12.60 -12.29
C ARG A 20 -3.68 13.34 -10.96
N GLU A 21 -4.22 12.63 -9.97
CA GLU A 21 -4.53 13.16 -8.63
C GLU A 21 -3.25 13.20 -7.77
N ARG A 22 -2.44 14.25 -7.96
CA ARG A 22 -1.08 14.32 -7.38
C ARG A 22 -1.06 14.17 -5.86
N GLN A 23 -2.00 14.79 -5.15
CA GLN A 23 -2.06 14.73 -3.69
C GLN A 23 -2.36 13.31 -3.19
N GLN A 24 -3.37 12.67 -3.77
CA GLN A 24 -3.75 11.30 -3.44
C GLN A 24 -2.65 10.30 -3.80
N LEU A 25 -2.03 10.46 -4.97
CA LEU A 25 -0.90 9.63 -5.40
C LEU A 25 0.30 9.75 -4.45
N GLY A 26 0.59 10.95 -3.95
CA GLY A 26 1.63 11.17 -2.94
C GLY A 26 1.36 10.38 -1.66
N ALA A 27 0.16 10.52 -1.11
CA ALA A 27 -0.25 9.79 0.09
C ALA A 27 -0.19 8.26 -0.09
N LEU A 28 -0.72 7.74 -1.20
CA LEU A 28 -0.71 6.30 -1.49
C LEU A 28 0.70 5.73 -1.66
N ARG A 29 1.64 6.51 -2.20
CA ARG A 29 3.06 6.10 -2.30
C ARG A 29 3.73 6.01 -0.94
N LEU A 30 3.44 6.94 -0.03
CA LEU A 30 3.96 6.88 1.34
C LEU A 30 3.44 5.64 2.08
N ILE A 31 2.15 5.34 1.93
CA ILE A 31 1.54 4.13 2.51
C ILE A 31 2.23 2.87 1.96
N ASN A 32 2.38 2.74 0.64
CA ASN A 32 3.05 1.58 0.04
C ASN A 32 4.51 1.44 0.50
N ALA A 33 5.22 2.55 0.69
CA ALA A 33 6.59 2.52 1.20
C ALA A 33 6.66 1.98 2.63
N ALA A 34 5.76 2.43 3.52
CA ALA A 34 5.67 1.95 4.88
C ALA A 34 5.33 0.44 4.95
N LEU A 35 4.34 -0.01 4.17
CA LEU A 35 4.00 -1.44 4.09
C LEU A 35 5.18 -2.28 3.64
N LYS A 36 5.90 -1.83 2.60
CA LYS A 36 7.09 -2.53 2.11
C LYS A 36 8.23 -2.55 3.12
N GLN A 37 8.39 -1.47 3.90
CA GLN A 37 9.38 -1.41 4.96
C GLN A 37 9.12 -2.51 5.99
N VAL A 38 7.89 -2.67 6.48
CA VAL A 38 7.53 -3.73 7.44
C VAL A 38 7.80 -5.12 6.86
N GLU A 39 7.45 -5.38 5.60
CA GLU A 39 7.72 -6.67 4.95
C GLU A 39 9.22 -7.00 4.89
N VAL A 40 10.06 -5.99 4.63
CA VAL A 40 11.51 -6.15 4.55
C VAL A 40 12.11 -6.34 5.94
N ASP A 41 11.71 -5.49 6.89
CA ASP A 41 12.25 -5.46 8.25
C ASP A 41 11.90 -6.74 9.01
N GLU A 42 10.65 -7.21 8.89
CA GLU A 42 10.16 -8.41 9.59
C GLU A 42 10.27 -9.69 8.75
N ARG A 43 10.66 -9.58 7.47
CA ARG A 43 10.74 -10.71 6.52
C ARG A 43 9.45 -11.53 6.45
N LYS A 44 8.30 -10.86 6.53
CA LYS A 44 6.97 -11.48 6.49
C LYS A 44 6.14 -10.93 5.34
N VAL A 45 5.10 -11.68 4.96
CA VAL A 45 4.05 -11.19 4.06
C VAL A 45 2.93 -10.59 4.91
N LEU A 46 2.51 -9.37 4.61
CA LEU A 46 1.45 -8.71 5.37
C LEU A 46 0.07 -9.34 5.12
N GLY A 47 -0.63 -9.62 6.20
CA GLY A 47 -2.08 -9.82 6.22
C GLY A 47 -2.82 -8.52 6.48
N ASP A 48 -4.15 -8.54 6.36
CA ASP A 48 -4.98 -7.33 6.56
C ASP A 48 -4.83 -6.75 7.98
N THR A 49 -4.60 -7.59 8.99
CA THR A 49 -4.35 -7.14 10.37
C THR A 49 -3.07 -6.32 10.48
N ASP A 50 -2.00 -6.75 9.80
CA ASP A 50 -0.71 -6.02 9.81
C ASP A 50 -0.81 -4.68 9.08
N VAL A 51 -1.79 -4.51 8.17
CA VAL A 51 -2.02 -3.26 7.44
C VAL A 51 -2.77 -2.22 8.29
N LEU A 52 -3.52 -2.66 9.30
CA LEU A 52 -4.37 -1.79 10.14
C LEU A 52 -3.77 -1.41 11.50
N SER A 53 -2.65 -2.01 11.88
CA SER A 53 -1.99 -1.80 13.19
C SER A 53 -1.15 -0.52 13.26
#